data_AF-A0A348DIH9-F1
#
_entry.id   AF-A0A348DIH9-F1
#
_cell.length_a   1.000
_cell.length_b   1.000
_cell.length_c   1.000
_cell.angle_alpha   90.00
_cell.angle_beta   90.00
_cell.angle_gamma   90.00
#
_symmetry.space_group_name_H-M   'P 1'
#
loop_
_entity.id
_entity.type
_entity.pdbx_description
1 polymer ?
#
loop_
_entity_poly.entity_id
_entity_poly.type
_entity_poly.pdbx_seq_one_letter_code
_entity_poly.pdbx_strand_id
1 'polypeptide(L)' 'MSLEDAPDEVKLAVDLIMLLEEHAIAPETVLKALEIVQRDFERKVREREG' A
#
# COMPACT_ATOMS: atom_id res chain seq x y z
N MET A 1 19.15 8.35 -8.88
CA MET A 1 18.47 8.35 -7.56
C MET A 1 18.22 6.90 -7.23
N SER A 2 18.79 6.43 -6.11
CA SER A 2 18.55 5.08 -5.58
C SER A 2 17.19 5.07 -4.88
N LEU A 3 16.49 3.93 -4.87
CA LEU A 3 15.28 3.74 -4.06
C LEU A 3 15.55 3.96 -2.56
N GLU A 4 16.81 3.89 -2.13
CA GLU A 4 17.25 4.12 -0.76
C GLU A 4 16.99 5.53 -0.23
N ASP A 5 16.94 6.55 -1.11
CA ASP A 5 16.70 7.95 -0.73
C ASP A 5 15.23 8.36 -0.85
N ALA A 6 14.35 7.46 -1.28
CA ALA A 6 12.93 7.76 -1.45
C ALA A 6 12.19 7.89 -0.10
N PRO A 7 11.10 8.68 -0.04
CA PRO A 7 10.19 8.69 1.10
C PRO A 7 9.69 7.27 1.44
N ASP A 8 9.41 7.02 2.72
CA ASP A 8 9.02 5.69 3.20
C ASP A 8 7.73 5.20 2.53
N GLU A 9 6.78 6.08 2.26
CA GLU A 9 5.54 5.77 1.54
C GLU A 9 5.79 5.33 0.09
N VAL A 10 6.81 5.90 -0.56
CA VAL A 10 7.20 5.52 -1.93
C VAL A 10 7.87 4.15 -1.93
N LYS A 11 8.78 3.90 -0.99
CA LYS A 11 9.43 2.59 -0.83
C LYS A 11 8.40 1.50 -0.58
N LEU A 12 7.48 1.73 0.36
CA LEU A 12 6.41 0.79 0.67
C LEU A 12 5.51 0.52 -0.53
N ALA A 13 5.16 1.54 -1.31
CA ALA A 13 4.37 1.37 -2.52
C ALA A 13 5.09 0.48 -3.55
N VAL A 14 6.40 0.68 -3.73
CA VAL A 14 7.21 -0.15 -4.64
C VAL A 14 7.26 -1.60 -4.17
N ASP A 15 7.53 -1.85 -2.89
CA ASP A 15 7.56 -3.19 -2.32
C ASP A 15 6.21 -3.91 -2.47
N LEU A 16 5.11 -3.20 -2.23
CA LEU A 16 3.76 -3.72 -2.41
C LEU A 16 3.47 -4.07 -3.87
N ILE A 17 3.88 -3.22 -4.82
CA ILE A 17 3.70 -3.49 -6.25
C ILE A 17 4.47 -4.76 -6.64
N MET A 18 5.75 -4.88 -6.24
CA MET A 18 6.54 -6.07 -6.54
C MET A 18 5.88 -7.34 -6.01
N LEU A 19 5.43 -7.34 -4.76
CA LEU A 19 4.75 -8.49 -4.16
C LEU A 19 3.49 -8.88 -4.95
N LEU A 20 2.69 -7.91 -5.35
CA LEU A 20 1.44 -8.17 -6.08
C LEU A 20 1.69 -8.68 -7.49
N GLU A 21 2.74 -8.20 -8.15
CA GLU A 21 3.21 -8.69 -9.45
C GLU A 21 3.75 -10.12 -9.37
N GLU A 22 4.55 -10.43 -8.34
CA GLU A 22 5.07 -11.79 -8.07
C GLU A 22 3.94 -12.82 -7.90
N HIS A 23 2.82 -12.40 -7.31
CA HIS A 23 1.63 -13.22 -7.15
C HIS A 23 0.67 -13.19 -8.36
N ALA A 24 1.02 -12.47 -9.44
CA ALA A 24 0.22 -12.31 -10.65
C ALA A 24 -1.24 -11.91 -10.36
N ILE A 25 -1.45 -11.04 -9.36
CA ILE A 25 -2.79 -10.59 -8.99
C ILE A 25 -3.30 -9.60 -10.04
N ALA A 26 -4.53 -9.80 -10.51
CA ALA A 26 -5.15 -8.90 -11.48
C ALA A 26 -5.26 -7.46 -10.92
N PRO A 27 -4.89 -6.42 -11.69
CA PRO A 27 -4.91 -5.04 -11.23
C PRO A 27 -6.25 -4.58 -10.64
N GLU A 28 -7.38 -5.04 -11.20
CA GLU A 28 -8.71 -4.71 -10.70
C GLU A 28 -8.98 -5.30 -9.31
N THR A 29 -8.38 -6.46 -9.02
CA THR A 29 -8.44 -7.09 -7.69
C THR A 29 -7.54 -6.35 -6.72
N VAL A 30 -6.34 -5.96 -7.15
CA VAL A 30 -5.41 -5.12 -6.36
C VAL A 30 -6.10 -3.82 -5.94
N LEU A 31 -6.70 -3.09 -6.87
CA LEU A 31 -7.33 -1.80 -6.58
C LEU A 31 -8.46 -1.93 -5.53
N LYS A 32 -9.30 -2.96 -5.64
CA LYS A 32 -10.34 -3.24 -4.65
C LYS A 32 -9.76 -3.59 -3.27
N ALA A 33 -8.68 -4.36 -3.24
CA ALA A 33 -8.01 -4.70 -1.99
C ALA A 33 -7.37 -3.47 -1.33
N LEU A 34 -6.70 -2.62 -2.12
CA LEU A 34 -6.08 -1.38 -1.64
C LEU A 34 -7.11 -0.42 -1.05
N GLU A 35 -8.32 -0.32 -1.62
CA GLU A 35 -9.41 0.48 -1.06
C GLU A 35 -9.84 -0.03 0.34
N ILE A 36 -9.90 -1.35 0.52
CA ILE A 36 -10.22 -1.96 1.82
C ILE A 36 -9.12 -1.65 2.84
N VAL A 37 -7.85 -1.81 2.44
CA VAL A 37 -6.67 -1.54 3.27
C VAL A 37 -6.64 -0.05 3.67
N GLN A 38 -6.84 0.86 2.73
CA GLN A 38 -6.88 2.30 2.98
C GLN A 38 -7.93 2.64 4.05
N ARG A 39 -9.17 2.17 3.88
CA ARG A 39 -10.26 2.40 4.84
C ARG A 39 -9.94 1.84 6.23
N ASP A 40 -9.20 0.74 6.32
CA ASP A 40 -8.77 0.16 7.60
C ASP A 40 -7.74 1.03 8.32
N PHE A 41 -6.73 1.51 7.60
CA PHE A 41 -5.73 2.41 8.18
C PHE A 41 -6.31 3.77 8.55
N GLU A 42 -7.25 4.30 7.75
CA GLU A 42 -7.99 5.51 8.11
C GLU A 42 -8.78 5.35 9.41
N ARG A 43 -9.42 4.18 9.63
CA ARG A 43 -10.09 3.89 10.91
C ARG A 43 -9.09 3.87 12.06
N LYS A 44 -7.95 3.18 11.90
CA LYS A 44 -6.90 3.12 12.92
C LYS A 44 -6.30 4.49 13.26
N VAL A 45 -6.17 5.39 12.29
CA VAL A 45 -5.74 6.77 12.54
C VAL A 45 -6.78 7.50 13.39
N ARG A 46 -8.07 7.44 13.00
CA ARG A 46 -9.16 8.05 13.79
C ARG A 46 -9.25 7.51 15.21
N GLU A 47 -9.06 6.20 15.39
CA GLU A 47 -9.05 5.55 16.71
C GLU A 47 -7.86 5.97 17.59
N ARG A 48 -6.73 6.38 16.99
CA ARG A 48 -5.56 6.89 17.74
C ARG A 48 -5.72 8.36 18.15
N GLU A 49 -6.58 9.10 17.47
CA GLU A 49 -6.83 10.53 17.69
C GLU A 49 -8.04 10.81 18.61
N GLY A 50 -8.82 9.78 18.96
CA GLY A 50 -9.98 9.87 19.87
C GLY A 50 -9.67 9.37 21.28
#